data_AF-A0A2E2HLI4-F1
#
_entry.id   AF-A0A2E2HLI4-F1
#
_cell.length_a   1.000
_cell.length_b   1.000
_cell.length_c   1.000
_cell.angle_alpha   90.00
_cell.angle_beta   90.00
_cell.angle_gamma   90.00
#
_symmetry.space_group_name_H-M   'P 1'
#
loop_
_entity.id
_entity.type
_entity.pdbx_description
1 polymer ?
#
loop_
_entity_poly.entity_id
_entity_poly.type
_entity_poly.pdbx_seq_one_letter_code
_entity_poly.pdbx_strand_id
1 'polypeptide(L)'
;MKLIPFYLVGIAACFSTSAAYEVKPLSESQAREYKLDTGFYKKATEVQDILIVTSGKVADLAHHETAYQFDMLMRNIKPPIAEAIRKKRVLCLLIGHNEFTSQLPQFTTNKKGEELDFYNWRQRGFLTRIGSRPTVVFAEEDVMEYEGGMKLESILIHEFGHVVHGAGFDEALQKRLTNTFENVQKTGIWNDGRAAQRYRRIKSKKPVNLLEALKESFPTESPKLIRKCLDRGDILVNDKKTTAKVKVNKDDKILIVFGGDKRCYASRNRAEYWAEIYQCWYNTNRTMDHDHNHIHTREQLIKYDPMGAKLCEDVLGKPNWRFVSPRLRAGQGHLKNYDPSNAPKVEDLPHIKKAANDYYDKYWKVFWQRLYDKHEMPSPHTRSLFNGKDLTGWKVDVPHLDEHPDGKAPFVARDGMLVSLGSPGGHLVHNEVNQNYRL
;
A
#
# COMPACT_ATOMS: atom_id res chain seq x y z
N MET A 1 37.45 -69.14 -1.81
CA MET A 1 36.75 -67.88 -2.14
C MET A 1 37.24 -66.79 -1.21
N LYS A 2 38.09 -65.87 -1.68
CA LYS A 2 38.56 -64.70 -0.93
C LYS A 2 37.64 -63.52 -1.27
N LEU A 3 37.01 -62.92 -0.27
CA LEU A 3 36.20 -61.71 -0.39
C LEU A 3 37.13 -60.48 -0.42
N ILE A 4 36.99 -59.67 -1.47
CA ILE A 4 37.67 -58.39 -1.66
C ILE A 4 36.75 -57.28 -1.12
N PRO A 5 37.18 -56.40 -0.21
CA PRO A 5 36.38 -55.24 0.19
C PRO A 5 36.57 -54.12 -0.83
N PHE A 6 35.47 -53.69 -1.45
CA PHE A 6 35.40 -52.46 -2.24
C PHE A 6 35.39 -51.25 -1.29
N TYR A 7 36.46 -50.45 -1.33
CA TYR A 7 36.46 -49.12 -0.73
C TYR A 7 35.78 -48.14 -1.69
N LEU A 8 34.58 -47.69 -1.34
CA LEU A 8 33.94 -46.55 -1.98
C LEU A 8 34.63 -45.26 -1.48
N VAL A 9 35.47 -44.67 -2.31
CA VAL A 9 36.01 -43.32 -2.08
C VAL A 9 34.90 -42.32 -2.43
N GLY A 10 34.22 -41.81 -1.42
CA GLY A 10 33.28 -40.71 -1.55
C GLY A 10 34.05 -39.42 -1.85
N ILE A 11 33.94 -38.93 -3.09
CA ILE A 11 34.38 -37.58 -3.44
C ILE A 11 33.40 -36.60 -2.78
N ALA A 12 33.79 -36.06 -1.63
CA ALA A 12 33.14 -34.89 -1.06
C ALA A 12 33.44 -33.70 -1.97
N ALA A 13 32.50 -33.38 -2.87
CA ALA A 13 32.51 -32.11 -3.58
C ALA A 13 32.30 -31.00 -2.54
N CYS A 14 33.41 -30.37 -2.11
CA CYS A 14 33.37 -29.10 -1.40
C CYS A 14 32.78 -28.07 -2.37
N PHE A 15 31.48 -27.86 -2.31
CA PHE A 15 30.85 -26.69 -2.90
C PHE A 15 31.36 -25.47 -2.12
N SER A 16 32.34 -24.78 -2.70
CA SER A 16 32.69 -23.43 -2.31
C SER A 16 31.42 -22.60 -2.41
N THR A 17 30.81 -22.25 -1.26
CA THR A 17 29.69 -21.32 -1.21
C THR A 17 30.21 -19.98 -1.69
N SER A 18 30.02 -19.68 -2.99
CA SER A 18 30.03 -18.31 -3.49
C SER A 18 29.23 -17.46 -2.51
N ALA A 19 29.78 -16.32 -2.08
CA ALA A 19 29.01 -15.37 -1.28
C ALA A 19 27.74 -15.04 -2.09
N ALA A 20 26.57 -15.45 -1.59
CA ALA A 20 25.36 -15.63 -2.40
C ALA A 20 24.96 -14.37 -3.20
N TYR A 21 25.35 -13.18 -2.72
CA TYR A 21 25.07 -11.88 -3.33
C TYR A 21 26.32 -10.99 -3.23
N GLU A 22 27.24 -11.03 -4.19
CA GLU A 22 28.47 -10.24 -4.12
C GLU A 22 28.23 -8.77 -4.51
N VAL A 23 28.71 -7.82 -3.70
CA VAL A 23 28.70 -6.38 -4.04
C VAL A 23 29.99 -6.05 -4.78
N LYS A 24 29.87 -5.57 -6.02
CA LYS A 24 30.99 -5.22 -6.89
C LYS A 24 30.94 -3.75 -7.27
N PRO A 25 32.05 -3.15 -7.69
CA PRO A 25 32.01 -1.90 -8.44
C PRO A 25 31.10 -2.04 -9.67
N LEU A 26 30.34 -0.98 -10.01
CA LEU A 26 29.58 -0.94 -11.25
C LEU A 26 30.55 -1.06 -12.44
N SER A 27 30.41 -2.11 -13.24
CA SER A 27 31.25 -2.30 -14.43
C SER A 27 30.86 -1.35 -15.55
N GLU A 28 31.82 -1.04 -16.43
CA GLU A 28 31.53 -0.19 -17.60
C GLU A 28 30.50 -0.82 -18.55
N SER A 29 30.49 -2.14 -18.69
CA SER A 29 29.49 -2.85 -19.52
C SER A 29 28.09 -2.67 -18.96
N GLN A 30 27.90 -2.88 -17.65
CA GLN A 30 26.62 -2.61 -16.97
C GLN A 30 26.23 -1.14 -17.10
N ALA A 31 27.15 -0.21 -16.87
CA ALA A 31 26.87 1.22 -17.00
C ALA A 31 26.40 1.59 -18.41
N ARG A 32 27.05 1.07 -19.46
CA ARG A 32 26.64 1.29 -20.86
C ARG A 32 25.29 0.65 -21.19
N GLU A 33 25.06 -0.60 -20.80
CA GLU A 33 23.82 -1.32 -21.08
C GLU A 33 22.59 -0.69 -20.40
N TYR A 34 22.76 -0.29 -19.14
CA TYR A 34 21.69 0.28 -18.32
C TYR A 34 21.63 1.81 -18.39
N LYS A 35 22.55 2.45 -19.15
CA LYS A 35 22.68 3.91 -19.29
C LYS A 35 22.80 4.60 -17.93
N LEU A 36 23.69 4.10 -17.08
CA LEU A 36 23.90 4.59 -15.72
C LEU A 36 25.08 5.56 -15.67
N ASP A 37 24.90 6.65 -14.92
CA ASP A 37 25.96 7.61 -14.64
C ASP A 37 26.99 7.00 -13.67
N THR A 38 28.19 6.68 -14.17
CA THR A 38 29.30 6.13 -13.38
C THR A 38 29.89 7.14 -12.38
N GLY A 39 29.59 8.43 -12.54
CA GLY A 39 29.91 9.48 -11.58
C GLY A 39 29.10 9.32 -10.28
N PHE A 40 27.82 8.95 -10.40
CA PHE A 40 26.92 8.73 -9.28
C PHE A 40 26.91 7.27 -8.79
N TYR A 41 26.62 6.31 -9.68
CA TYR A 41 26.48 4.90 -9.33
C TYR A 41 27.86 4.25 -9.19
N LYS A 42 28.13 3.67 -8.02
CA LYS A 42 29.45 3.09 -7.69
C LYS A 42 29.40 1.59 -7.45
N LYS A 43 28.29 1.09 -6.91
CA LYS A 43 28.16 -0.31 -6.51
C LYS A 43 27.05 -1.00 -7.27
N ALA A 44 27.25 -2.28 -7.52
CA ALA A 44 26.34 -3.15 -8.24
C ALA A 44 26.26 -4.53 -7.58
N THR A 45 25.07 -5.10 -7.58
CA THR A 45 24.82 -6.52 -7.27
C THR A 45 23.85 -7.06 -8.30
N GLU A 46 24.16 -8.22 -8.86
CA GLU A 46 23.31 -8.88 -9.85
C GLU A 46 22.73 -10.16 -9.26
N VAL A 47 21.43 -10.33 -9.38
CA VAL A 47 20.70 -11.49 -8.85
C VAL A 47 19.50 -11.77 -9.74
N GLN A 48 19.37 -13.01 -10.22
CA GLN A 48 18.22 -13.41 -11.07
C GLN A 48 18.03 -12.46 -12.28
N ASP A 49 19.12 -12.02 -12.93
CA ASP A 49 19.13 -11.01 -14.02
C ASP A 49 18.51 -9.64 -13.67
N ILE A 50 18.39 -9.36 -12.36
CA ILE A 50 18.02 -8.07 -11.81
C ILE A 50 19.31 -7.36 -11.38
N LEU A 51 19.55 -6.19 -11.93
CA LEU A 51 20.69 -5.36 -11.56
C LEU A 51 20.28 -4.38 -10.46
N ILE A 52 20.91 -4.48 -9.28
CA ILE A 52 20.78 -3.53 -8.18
C ILE A 52 21.97 -2.58 -8.25
N VAL A 53 21.71 -1.27 -8.31
CA VAL A 53 22.76 -0.24 -8.32
C VAL A 53 22.49 0.85 -7.30
N THR A 54 23.59 1.38 -6.75
CA THR A 54 23.57 2.40 -5.70
C THR A 54 24.75 3.37 -5.83
N SER A 55 24.69 4.46 -5.07
CA SER A 55 25.86 5.30 -4.83
C SER A 55 26.91 4.57 -3.96
N GLY A 56 28.06 5.20 -3.72
CA GLY A 56 29.04 4.67 -2.77
C GLY A 56 28.60 4.71 -1.30
N LYS A 57 27.48 5.38 -0.96
CA LYS A 57 27.08 5.65 0.44
C LYS A 57 26.14 4.59 1.03
N VAL A 58 25.44 3.84 0.19
CA VAL A 58 24.53 2.78 0.66
C VAL A 58 25.33 1.68 1.34
N ALA A 59 24.83 1.04 2.40
CA ALA A 59 25.55 -0.07 3.04
C ALA A 59 25.53 -1.34 2.15
N ASP A 60 26.60 -2.15 2.19
CA ASP A 60 26.63 -3.46 1.51
C ASP A 60 25.58 -4.41 2.09
N LEU A 61 25.29 -4.28 3.38
CA LEU A 61 24.23 -5.04 4.03
C LEU A 61 22.85 -4.82 3.36
N ALA A 62 22.55 -3.58 2.97
CA ALA A 62 21.31 -3.27 2.27
C ALA A 62 21.27 -3.88 0.87
N HIS A 63 22.40 -3.89 0.15
CA HIS A 63 22.52 -4.65 -1.11
C HIS A 63 22.20 -6.13 -0.91
N HIS A 64 22.83 -6.76 0.08
CA HIS A 64 22.63 -8.18 0.34
C HIS A 64 21.18 -8.49 0.69
N GLU A 65 20.53 -7.64 1.48
CA GLU A 65 19.13 -7.82 1.85
C GLU A 65 18.17 -7.61 0.68
N THR A 66 18.36 -6.57 -0.15
CA THR A 66 17.58 -6.41 -1.39
C THR A 66 17.77 -7.60 -2.31
N ALA A 67 19.02 -8.05 -2.50
CA ALA A 67 19.33 -9.17 -3.38
C ALA A 67 18.72 -10.49 -2.87
N TYR A 68 18.80 -10.74 -1.57
CA TYR A 68 18.15 -11.87 -0.91
C TYR A 68 16.64 -11.85 -1.15
N GLN A 69 15.97 -10.71 -0.93
CA GLN A 69 14.53 -10.61 -1.13
C GLN A 69 14.14 -10.87 -2.59
N PHE A 70 14.85 -10.30 -3.57
CA PHE A 70 14.59 -10.60 -4.98
C PHE A 70 14.84 -12.06 -5.35
N ASP A 71 15.93 -12.66 -4.85
CA ASP A 71 16.21 -14.08 -5.09
C ASP A 71 15.09 -14.97 -4.56
N MET A 72 14.64 -14.73 -3.34
CA MET A 72 13.53 -15.48 -2.74
C MET A 72 12.22 -15.29 -3.49
N LEU A 73 11.89 -14.07 -3.91
CA LEU A 73 10.69 -13.80 -4.71
C LEU A 73 10.75 -14.51 -6.06
N MET A 74 11.86 -14.40 -6.78
CA MET A 74 12.04 -15.00 -8.11
C MET A 74 12.02 -16.52 -8.09
N ARG A 75 12.61 -17.16 -7.07
CA ARG A 75 12.57 -18.63 -6.88
C ARG A 75 11.16 -19.16 -6.63
N ASN A 76 10.28 -18.31 -6.10
CA ASN A 76 8.89 -18.67 -5.79
C ASN A 76 7.94 -18.39 -6.96
N ILE A 77 8.38 -17.75 -8.04
CA ILE A 77 7.55 -17.52 -9.22
C ILE A 77 7.63 -18.73 -10.15
N LYS A 78 6.52 -19.12 -10.78
CA LYS A 78 6.54 -20.24 -11.74
C LYS A 78 7.54 -19.97 -12.88
N PRO A 79 8.31 -20.99 -13.31
CA PRO A 79 9.47 -20.78 -14.18
C PRO A 79 9.23 -19.95 -15.46
N PRO A 80 8.13 -20.15 -16.23
CA PRO A 80 7.89 -19.35 -17.43
C PRO A 80 7.71 -17.85 -17.14
N ILE A 81 7.07 -17.52 -16.01
CA ILE A 81 6.80 -16.14 -15.57
C ILE A 81 8.11 -15.52 -15.06
N ALA A 82 8.88 -16.25 -14.27
CA ALA A 82 10.20 -15.80 -13.81
C ALA A 82 11.13 -15.52 -14.99
N GLU A 83 11.13 -16.39 -16.01
CA GLU A 83 11.92 -16.21 -17.22
C GLU A 83 11.52 -14.98 -18.03
N ALA A 84 10.21 -14.69 -18.13
CA ALA A 84 9.73 -13.47 -18.75
C ALA A 84 10.24 -12.21 -18.02
N ILE A 85 10.30 -12.24 -16.69
CA ILE A 85 10.85 -11.14 -15.87
C ILE A 85 12.35 -10.97 -16.11
N ARG A 86 13.14 -12.06 -16.08
CA ARG A 86 14.60 -12.02 -16.35
C ARG A 86 14.92 -11.37 -17.69
N LYS A 87 14.17 -11.72 -18.74
CA LYS A 87 14.31 -11.12 -20.08
C LYS A 87 14.06 -9.61 -20.12
N LYS A 88 13.31 -9.05 -19.15
CA LYS A 88 13.11 -7.59 -19.05
C LYS A 88 14.28 -6.86 -18.38
N ARG A 89 15.29 -7.58 -17.86
CA ARG A 89 16.51 -7.00 -17.27
C ARG A 89 16.16 -5.91 -16.26
N VAL A 90 15.33 -6.25 -15.27
CA VAL A 90 14.79 -5.30 -14.30
C VAL A 90 15.96 -4.56 -13.61
N LEU A 91 15.80 -3.25 -13.45
CA LEU A 91 16.75 -2.40 -12.73
C LEU A 91 16.18 -2.07 -11.35
N CYS A 92 17.01 -2.15 -10.33
CA CYS A 92 16.70 -1.68 -8.99
C CYS A 92 17.66 -0.54 -8.63
N LEU A 93 17.08 0.63 -8.32
CA LEU A 93 17.81 1.77 -7.78
C LEU A 93 17.57 1.81 -6.27
N LEU A 94 18.60 1.48 -5.49
CA LEU A 94 18.51 1.51 -4.03
C LEU A 94 19.16 2.82 -3.53
N ILE A 95 18.39 3.65 -2.84
CA ILE A 95 18.83 4.94 -2.30
C ILE A 95 19.17 4.81 -0.82
N GLY A 96 20.28 5.44 -0.40
CA GLY A 96 20.66 5.47 1.00
C GLY A 96 19.60 6.16 1.87
N HIS A 97 19.58 5.82 3.16
CA HIS A 97 18.66 6.46 4.12
C HIS A 97 18.86 7.98 4.26
N ASN A 98 20.06 8.47 3.93
CA ASN A 98 20.43 9.89 3.92
C ASN A 98 20.58 10.47 2.50
N GLU A 99 20.10 9.73 1.49
CA GLU A 99 20.03 10.17 0.10
C GLU A 99 18.57 10.33 -0.31
N PHE A 100 18.35 11.12 -1.35
CA PHE A 100 17.03 11.47 -1.83
C PHE A 100 16.81 11.07 -3.27
N THR A 101 15.58 10.78 -3.63
CA THR A 101 15.20 10.42 -5.00
C THR A 101 15.57 11.52 -6.00
N SER A 102 15.43 12.80 -5.61
CA SER A 102 15.86 13.92 -6.46
C SER A 102 17.37 13.96 -6.76
N GLN A 103 18.20 13.18 -6.03
CA GLN A 103 19.64 13.07 -6.25
C GLN A 103 20.01 11.95 -7.22
N LEU A 104 19.08 11.03 -7.51
CA LEU A 104 19.27 10.06 -8.57
C LEU A 104 19.31 10.78 -9.92
N PRO A 105 20.28 10.49 -10.81
CA PRO A 105 20.40 11.13 -12.12
C PRO A 105 19.13 11.06 -12.98
N GLN A 106 18.27 10.06 -12.76
CA GLN A 106 17.05 9.82 -13.51
C GLN A 106 15.82 10.57 -12.98
N PHE A 107 15.90 11.14 -11.77
CA PHE A 107 14.76 11.76 -11.08
C PHE A 107 15.06 13.19 -10.59
N THR A 108 15.98 13.88 -11.26
CA THR A 108 16.27 15.28 -10.97
C THR A 108 15.02 16.14 -11.11
N THR A 109 14.91 17.20 -10.30
CA THR A 109 13.75 18.10 -10.31
C THR A 109 14.16 19.55 -10.03
N ASN A 110 13.34 20.50 -10.50
CA ASN A 110 13.51 21.92 -10.24
C ASN A 110 12.84 22.39 -8.92
N LYS A 111 12.12 21.51 -8.23
CA LYS A 111 11.46 21.80 -6.93
C LYS A 111 12.48 22.28 -5.90
N LYS A 112 12.06 23.16 -4.99
CA LYS A 112 12.89 23.77 -3.94
C LYS A 112 12.12 23.83 -2.61
N GLY A 113 12.86 23.97 -1.50
CA GLY A 113 12.28 24.11 -0.16
C GLY A 113 11.33 22.97 0.20
N GLU A 114 10.23 23.29 0.89
CA GLU A 114 9.24 22.29 1.32
C GLU A 114 8.69 21.46 0.15
N GLU A 115 8.57 22.02 -1.05
CA GLU A 115 8.08 21.27 -2.22
C GLU A 115 9.05 20.14 -2.61
N LEU A 116 10.36 20.39 -2.50
CA LEU A 116 11.39 19.38 -2.72
C LEU A 116 11.37 18.33 -1.61
N ASP A 117 11.21 18.76 -0.36
CA ASP A 117 11.10 17.86 0.80
C ASP A 117 9.88 16.93 0.62
N PHE A 118 8.74 17.47 0.19
CA PHE A 118 7.54 16.68 -0.13
C PHE A 118 7.75 15.70 -1.27
N TYR A 119 8.44 16.13 -2.33
CA TYR A 119 8.77 15.26 -3.45
C TYR A 119 9.62 14.07 -2.98
N ASN A 120 10.67 14.33 -2.20
CA ASN A 120 11.57 13.30 -1.72
C ASN A 120 10.92 12.37 -0.69
N TRP A 121 10.10 12.91 0.20
CA TRP A 121 9.37 12.13 1.20
C TRP A 121 8.36 11.17 0.57
N ARG A 122 7.65 11.57 -0.50
CA ARG A 122 6.66 10.69 -1.16
C ARG A 122 7.28 9.63 -2.06
N GLN A 123 8.53 9.77 -2.46
CA GLN A 123 9.15 8.95 -3.49
C GLN A 123 10.22 8.04 -2.89
N ARG A 124 9.87 7.21 -1.90
CA ARG A 124 10.82 6.28 -1.24
C ARG A 124 10.71 4.84 -1.72
N GLY A 125 9.61 4.46 -2.36
CA GLY A 125 9.47 3.19 -3.04
C GLY A 125 8.41 3.25 -4.13
N PHE A 126 8.76 2.83 -5.34
CA PHE A 126 7.84 2.83 -6.50
C PHE A 126 8.43 2.07 -7.69
N LEU A 127 7.55 1.55 -8.55
CA LEU A 127 7.88 1.08 -9.89
C LEU A 127 7.72 2.18 -10.95
N THR A 128 8.69 2.28 -11.84
CA THR A 128 8.62 3.12 -13.05
C THR A 128 9.32 2.44 -14.23
N ARG A 129 9.57 3.18 -15.31
CA ARG A 129 10.38 2.72 -16.45
C ARG A 129 11.46 3.74 -16.81
N ILE A 130 12.69 3.26 -17.01
CA ILE A 130 13.76 4.03 -17.65
C ILE A 130 13.90 3.50 -19.09
N GLY A 131 13.42 4.28 -20.05
CA GLY A 131 13.18 3.78 -21.40
C GLY A 131 12.11 2.68 -21.38
N SER A 132 12.42 1.52 -21.97
CA SER A 132 11.53 0.34 -21.95
C SER A 132 11.71 -0.56 -20.72
N ARG A 133 12.71 -0.29 -19.88
CA ARG A 133 13.13 -1.18 -18.79
C ARG A 133 12.35 -0.91 -17.50
N PRO A 134 11.67 -1.92 -16.92
CA PRO A 134 11.09 -1.80 -15.59
C PRO A 134 12.16 -1.45 -14.57
N THR A 135 11.92 -0.39 -13.80
CA THR A 135 12.85 0.11 -12.79
C THR A 135 12.11 0.27 -11.48
N VAL A 136 12.50 -0.51 -10.47
CA VAL A 136 12.04 -0.32 -9.09
C VAL A 136 13.02 0.59 -8.36
N VAL A 137 12.48 1.48 -7.54
CA VAL A 137 13.26 2.35 -6.66
C VAL A 137 12.89 2.00 -5.23
N PHE A 138 13.86 1.84 -4.36
CA PHE A 138 13.64 1.56 -2.94
C PHE A 138 14.60 2.35 -2.07
N ALA A 139 14.10 2.78 -0.92
CA ALA A 139 14.87 3.38 0.15
C ALA A 139 15.45 2.32 1.09
N GLU A 140 16.69 2.54 1.50
CA GLU A 140 17.42 1.67 2.44
C GLU A 140 16.62 1.42 3.73
N GLU A 141 16.01 2.47 4.29
CA GLU A 141 15.22 2.37 5.53
C GLU A 141 13.97 1.50 5.40
N ASP A 142 13.40 1.39 4.21
CA ASP A 142 12.21 0.59 3.97
C ASP A 142 12.57 -0.87 3.70
N VAL A 143 13.68 -1.12 2.98
CA VAL A 143 14.18 -2.48 2.77
C VAL A 143 14.65 -3.11 4.07
N MET A 144 15.40 -2.35 4.88
CA MET A 144 15.99 -2.82 6.13
C MET A 144 15.08 -2.63 7.35
N GLU A 145 13.93 -1.98 7.16
CA GLU A 145 12.96 -1.62 8.21
C GLU A 145 13.60 -0.84 9.37
N TYR A 146 14.41 0.18 9.05
CA TYR A 146 15.02 1.10 10.03
C TYR A 146 13.96 1.90 10.80
N GLU A 147 14.30 2.38 12.01
CA GLU A 147 13.40 3.29 12.74
C GLU A 147 13.10 4.54 11.91
N GLY A 148 11.81 4.88 11.77
CA GLY A 148 11.35 5.96 10.89
C GLY A 148 10.92 5.51 9.50
N GLY A 149 11.49 4.42 8.97
CA GLY A 149 11.06 3.81 7.71
C GLY A 149 9.79 2.96 7.86
N MET A 150 9.35 2.36 6.77
CA MET A 150 8.22 1.45 6.75
C MET A 150 8.53 0.14 7.50
N LYS A 151 7.72 -0.19 8.50
CA LYS A 151 7.85 -1.42 9.31
C LYS A 151 6.59 -2.27 9.40
N LEU A 152 5.49 -1.77 8.83
CA LEU A 152 4.16 -2.38 8.96
C LEU A 152 3.78 -3.22 7.74
N GLU A 153 4.54 -3.07 6.66
CA GLU A 153 4.45 -3.81 5.41
C GLU A 153 5.81 -3.78 4.71
N SER A 154 5.95 -4.56 3.64
CA SER A 154 7.14 -4.49 2.78
C SER A 154 6.78 -3.80 1.46
N ILE A 155 7.27 -2.58 1.29
CA ILE A 155 7.16 -1.83 0.03
C ILE A 155 7.87 -2.59 -1.10
N LEU A 156 9.00 -3.25 -0.81
CA LEU A 156 9.70 -4.08 -1.79
C LEU A 156 8.79 -5.18 -2.34
N ILE A 157 8.08 -5.91 -1.47
CA ILE A 157 7.17 -6.98 -1.88
C ILE A 157 6.00 -6.42 -2.71
N HIS A 158 5.43 -5.27 -2.31
CA HIS A 158 4.36 -4.59 -3.05
C HIS A 158 4.78 -4.24 -4.49
N GLU A 159 5.87 -3.47 -4.62
CA GLU A 159 6.36 -2.97 -5.90
C GLU A 159 6.89 -4.11 -6.79
N PHE A 160 7.47 -5.15 -6.18
CA PHE A 160 7.85 -6.35 -6.92
C PHE A 160 6.62 -7.11 -7.43
N GLY A 161 5.49 -7.04 -6.72
CA GLY A 161 4.19 -7.47 -7.25
C GLY A 161 3.87 -6.80 -8.58
N HIS A 162 4.06 -5.48 -8.69
CA HIS A 162 3.89 -4.77 -9.96
C HIS A 162 4.91 -5.19 -11.03
N VAL A 163 6.15 -5.54 -10.66
CA VAL A 163 7.12 -6.13 -11.60
C VAL A 163 6.60 -7.45 -12.16
N VAL A 164 6.10 -8.35 -11.30
CA VAL A 164 5.53 -9.64 -11.73
C VAL A 164 4.35 -9.42 -12.68
N HIS A 165 3.46 -8.47 -12.36
CA HIS A 165 2.33 -8.13 -13.22
C HIS A 165 2.77 -7.53 -14.56
N GLY A 166 3.68 -6.56 -14.56
CA GLY A 166 4.07 -5.81 -15.76
C GLY A 166 5.06 -6.54 -16.67
N ALA A 167 5.97 -7.33 -16.10
CA ALA A 167 7.04 -8.02 -16.82
C ALA A 167 6.80 -9.52 -16.98
N GLY A 168 6.06 -10.14 -16.05
CA GLY A 168 5.87 -11.59 -16.01
C GLY A 168 4.57 -12.09 -16.64
N PHE A 169 3.49 -11.30 -16.62
CA PHE A 169 2.18 -11.77 -17.11
C PHE A 169 2.11 -11.76 -18.64
N ASP A 170 1.71 -12.89 -19.20
CA ASP A 170 1.26 -13.00 -20.58
C ASP A 170 -0.19 -12.50 -20.74
N GLU A 171 -0.72 -12.53 -21.96
CA GLU A 171 -2.08 -12.10 -22.26
C GLU A 171 -3.15 -12.87 -21.48
N ALA A 172 -2.95 -14.17 -21.27
CA ALA A 172 -3.87 -15.02 -20.52
C ALA A 172 -3.92 -14.61 -19.04
N LEU A 173 -2.78 -14.39 -18.41
CA LEU A 173 -2.70 -13.91 -17.03
C LEU A 173 -3.24 -12.48 -16.88
N GLN A 174 -2.99 -11.60 -17.87
CA GLN A 174 -3.60 -10.26 -17.88
C GLN A 174 -5.13 -10.35 -17.88
N LYS A 175 -5.72 -11.20 -18.74
CA LYS A 175 -7.16 -11.43 -18.79
C LYS A 175 -7.70 -12.03 -17.49
N ARG A 176 -6.98 -12.99 -16.90
CA ARG A 176 -7.36 -13.58 -15.60
C ARG A 176 -7.35 -12.55 -14.48
N LEU A 177 -6.34 -11.68 -14.42
CA LEU A 177 -6.30 -10.59 -13.44
C LEU A 177 -7.48 -9.63 -13.64
N THR A 178 -7.83 -9.29 -14.89
CA THR A 178 -9.02 -8.48 -15.19
C THR A 178 -10.29 -9.13 -14.66
N ASN A 179 -10.54 -10.40 -14.98
CA ASN A 179 -11.71 -11.13 -14.50
C ASN A 179 -11.77 -11.19 -12.96
N THR A 180 -10.61 -11.36 -12.32
CA THR A 180 -10.50 -11.40 -10.86
C THR A 180 -10.81 -10.04 -10.25
N PHE A 181 -10.31 -8.95 -10.84
CA PHE A 181 -10.61 -7.60 -10.37
C PHE A 181 -12.08 -7.21 -10.61
N GLU A 182 -12.69 -7.65 -11.71
CA GLU A 182 -14.13 -7.47 -11.92
C GLU A 182 -14.98 -8.16 -10.84
N ASN A 183 -14.51 -9.30 -10.30
CA ASN A 183 -15.16 -9.96 -9.17
C ASN A 183 -15.16 -9.07 -7.91
N VAL A 184 -14.16 -8.21 -7.72
CA VAL A 184 -14.11 -7.25 -6.60
C VAL A 184 -15.30 -6.31 -6.66
N GLN A 185 -15.60 -5.76 -7.83
CA GLN A 185 -16.75 -4.87 -8.01
C GLN A 185 -18.08 -5.61 -7.86
N LYS A 186 -18.19 -6.83 -8.42
CA LYS A 186 -19.41 -7.64 -8.36
C LYS A 186 -19.79 -8.05 -6.94
N THR A 187 -18.80 -8.43 -6.13
CA THR A 187 -19.03 -8.94 -4.76
C THR A 187 -18.93 -7.86 -3.69
N GLY A 188 -18.32 -6.72 -4.01
CA GLY A 188 -18.01 -5.69 -3.03
C GLY A 188 -16.86 -6.06 -2.10
N ILE A 189 -16.13 -7.16 -2.34
CA ILE A 189 -14.95 -7.54 -1.56
C ILE A 189 -13.92 -6.40 -1.57
N TRP A 190 -13.06 -6.34 -0.55
CA TRP A 190 -12.09 -5.27 -0.33
C TRP A 190 -12.72 -3.88 -0.09
N ASN A 191 -14.01 -3.80 0.23
CA ASN A 191 -14.69 -2.58 0.67
C ASN A 191 -15.17 -2.65 2.12
N ASP A 192 -14.53 -3.49 2.92
CA ASP A 192 -14.79 -3.84 4.33
C ASP A 192 -13.67 -3.33 5.26
N GLY A 193 -12.95 -2.29 4.85
CA GLY A 193 -11.99 -1.63 5.71
C GLY A 193 -12.72 -0.89 6.84
N ARG A 194 -12.15 -0.88 8.05
CA ARG A 194 -12.75 -0.12 9.15
C ARG A 194 -12.59 1.38 8.92
N ALA A 195 -13.69 2.13 8.92
CA ALA A 195 -13.65 3.59 8.89
C ALA A 195 -13.24 4.15 10.26
N ALA A 196 -11.94 4.27 10.50
CA ALA A 196 -11.41 4.83 11.73
C ALA A 196 -10.10 5.60 11.52
N GLN A 197 -10.00 6.78 12.15
CA GLN A 197 -8.85 7.66 12.06
C GLN A 197 -8.01 7.61 13.34
N ARG A 198 -6.70 7.37 13.18
CA ARG A 198 -5.73 7.60 14.25
C ARG A 198 -5.42 9.10 14.35
N TYR A 199 -5.80 9.73 15.46
CA TYR A 199 -5.56 11.14 15.70
C TYR A 199 -4.19 11.34 16.36
N ARG A 200 -3.24 11.93 15.60
CA ARG A 200 -1.80 11.98 15.96
C ARG A 200 -1.26 13.38 16.22
N ARG A 201 -2.14 14.32 16.60
CA ARG A 201 -1.77 15.74 16.81
C ARG A 201 -1.34 16.07 18.23
N ILE A 202 -1.57 15.19 19.21
CA ILE A 202 -1.08 15.38 20.59
C ILE A 202 0.42 15.14 20.65
N LYS A 203 1.21 16.19 20.95
CA LYS A 203 2.67 16.13 21.06
C LYS A 203 3.21 16.45 22.47
N SER A 204 2.37 16.98 23.35
CA SER A 204 2.78 17.40 24.70
C SER A 204 3.07 16.19 25.59
N LYS A 205 4.16 16.26 26.36
CA LYS A 205 4.43 15.34 27.49
C LYS A 205 3.46 15.56 28.64
N LYS A 206 3.07 16.82 28.89
CA LYS A 206 2.09 17.18 29.92
C LYS A 206 0.68 16.85 29.41
N PRO A 207 -0.18 16.22 30.21
CA PRO A 207 -1.55 15.91 29.78
C PRO A 207 -2.36 17.16 29.40
N VAL A 208 -2.99 17.13 28.23
CA VAL A 208 -3.87 18.18 27.69
C VAL A 208 -5.31 17.65 27.56
N ASN A 209 -6.31 18.54 27.60
CA ASN A 209 -7.69 18.12 27.40
C ASN A 209 -7.93 17.71 25.93
N LEU A 210 -8.42 16.48 25.72
CA LEU A 210 -8.61 15.94 24.37
C LEU A 210 -9.74 16.64 23.59
N LEU A 211 -10.83 17.02 24.26
CA LEU A 211 -11.93 17.74 23.62
C LEU A 211 -11.44 19.06 23.00
N GLU A 212 -10.63 19.83 23.73
CA GLU A 212 -10.09 21.10 23.23
C GLU A 212 -9.14 20.89 22.05
N ALA A 213 -8.24 19.89 22.11
CA ALA A 213 -7.35 19.57 20.99
C ALA A 213 -8.11 19.14 19.72
N LEU A 214 -9.18 18.34 19.88
CA LEU A 214 -10.04 17.93 18.77
C LEU A 214 -10.80 19.11 18.16
N LYS A 215 -11.33 20.02 18.99
CA LYS A 215 -11.99 21.26 18.50
C LYS A 215 -11.02 22.13 17.68
N GLU A 216 -9.78 22.26 18.14
CA GLU A 216 -8.73 23.00 17.43
C GLU A 216 -8.39 22.33 16.09
N SER A 217 -8.31 21.01 16.06
CA SER A 217 -7.96 20.26 14.85
C SER A 217 -9.10 20.16 13.83
N PHE A 218 -10.35 20.19 14.31
CA PHE A 218 -11.55 20.00 13.52
C PHE A 218 -12.55 21.16 13.71
N PRO A 219 -12.16 22.41 13.37
CA PRO A 219 -12.97 23.59 13.67
C PRO A 219 -14.30 23.66 12.91
N THR A 220 -14.44 22.88 11.82
CA THR A 220 -15.70 22.76 11.08
C THR A 220 -16.71 21.85 11.75
N GLU A 221 -16.26 20.97 12.65
CA GLU A 221 -17.12 20.01 13.33
C GLU A 221 -17.73 20.64 14.59
N SER A 222 -18.97 20.23 14.90
CA SER A 222 -19.70 20.75 16.04
C SER A 222 -19.00 20.35 17.35
N PRO A 223 -18.64 21.30 18.23
CA PRO A 223 -18.10 20.97 19.55
C PRO A 223 -19.02 20.07 20.38
N LYS A 224 -20.34 20.18 20.16
CA LYS A 224 -21.36 19.32 20.80
C LYS A 224 -21.28 17.89 20.28
N LEU A 225 -21.03 17.69 18.98
CA LEU A 225 -20.81 16.36 18.41
C LEU A 225 -19.54 15.73 18.97
N ILE A 226 -18.41 16.44 18.95
CA ILE A 226 -17.12 15.92 19.45
C ILE A 226 -17.25 15.47 20.91
N ARG A 227 -17.94 16.26 21.75
CA ARG A 227 -18.26 15.89 23.13
C ARG A 227 -19.05 14.58 23.21
N LYS A 228 -20.13 14.45 22.43
CA LYS A 228 -20.93 13.20 22.37
C LYS A 228 -20.08 12.01 21.93
N CYS A 229 -19.23 12.17 20.91
CA CYS A 229 -18.37 11.10 20.42
C CYS A 229 -17.40 10.60 21.49
N LEU A 230 -16.84 11.49 22.33
CA LEU A 230 -16.04 11.11 23.49
C LEU A 230 -16.88 10.33 24.51
N ASP A 231 -18.03 10.88 24.93
CA ASP A 231 -18.86 10.31 26.00
C ASP A 231 -19.59 9.01 25.60
N ARG A 232 -19.83 8.80 24.30
CA ARG A 232 -20.53 7.62 23.75
C ARG A 232 -19.59 6.54 23.21
N GLY A 233 -18.28 6.79 23.21
CA GLY A 233 -17.26 5.79 22.84
C GLY A 233 -17.01 5.67 21.34
N ASP A 234 -17.29 6.72 20.57
CA ASP A 234 -16.87 6.83 19.16
C ASP A 234 -15.43 7.33 19.06
N ILE A 235 -14.94 8.02 20.08
CA ILE A 235 -13.54 8.39 20.22
C ILE A 235 -12.96 7.59 21.39
N LEU A 236 -11.93 6.80 21.10
CA LEU A 236 -11.26 5.94 22.05
C LEU A 236 -9.90 6.50 22.41
N VAL A 237 -9.49 6.27 23.65
CA VAL A 237 -8.13 6.53 24.15
C VAL A 237 -7.56 5.20 24.62
N ASN A 238 -6.45 4.77 24.02
CA ASN A 238 -5.81 3.48 24.28
C ASN A 238 -6.82 2.32 24.19
N ASP A 239 -7.62 2.33 23.12
CA ASP A 239 -8.68 1.35 22.81
C ASP A 239 -9.80 1.26 23.86
N LYS A 240 -9.92 2.24 24.76
CA LYS A 240 -10.96 2.32 25.80
C LYS A 240 -11.90 3.50 25.57
N LYS A 241 -13.17 3.32 25.96
CA LYS A 241 -14.15 4.39 26.04
C LYS A 241 -13.68 5.47 27.02
N THR A 242 -14.07 6.71 26.76
CA THR A 242 -13.60 7.85 27.54
C THR A 242 -14.74 8.84 27.79
N THR A 243 -14.41 10.05 28.26
CA THR A 243 -15.35 11.16 28.40
C THR A 243 -14.71 12.46 27.93
N ALA A 244 -15.52 13.50 27.76
CA ALA A 244 -15.06 14.84 27.40
C ALA A 244 -14.06 15.48 28.39
N LYS A 245 -13.92 14.93 29.59
CA LYS A 245 -12.99 15.41 30.63
C LYS A 245 -11.59 14.79 30.50
N VAL A 246 -11.40 13.81 29.63
CA VAL A 246 -10.14 13.07 29.52
C VAL A 246 -8.97 14.00 29.19
N LYS A 247 -7.83 13.74 29.84
CA LYS A 247 -6.55 14.34 29.51
C LYS A 247 -5.66 13.29 28.89
N VAL A 248 -4.95 13.67 27.83
CA VAL A 248 -4.06 12.79 27.07
C VAL A 248 -2.71 13.46 26.85
N ASN A 249 -1.66 12.66 26.67
CA ASN A 249 -0.32 13.12 26.31
C ASN A 249 0.14 12.45 25.00
N LYS A 250 1.39 12.72 24.60
CA LYS A 250 2.00 12.20 23.36
C LYS A 250 2.06 10.66 23.26
N ASP A 251 1.95 9.95 24.38
CA ASP A 251 2.08 8.50 24.44
C ASP A 251 0.71 7.80 24.33
N ASP A 252 -0.39 8.56 24.47
CA ASP A 252 -1.76 8.05 24.31
C ASP A 252 -2.14 7.87 22.83
N LYS A 253 -2.81 6.76 22.53
CA LYS A 253 -3.36 6.46 21.21
C LYS A 253 -4.82 6.89 21.13
N ILE A 254 -5.11 7.87 20.28
CA ILE A 254 -6.48 8.34 20.03
C ILE A 254 -7.00 7.77 18.71
N LEU A 255 -8.19 7.16 18.75
CA LEU A 255 -8.87 6.60 17.59
C LEU A 255 -10.28 7.17 17.47
N ILE A 256 -10.59 7.82 16.35
CA ILE A 256 -11.94 8.28 15.99
C ILE A 256 -12.57 7.18 15.13
N VAL A 257 -13.70 6.63 15.56
CA VAL A 257 -14.38 5.50 14.92
C VAL A 257 -15.65 6.03 14.26
N PHE A 258 -15.65 6.15 12.94
CA PHE A 258 -16.78 6.69 12.19
C PHE A 258 -17.91 5.67 12.00
N GLY A 259 -17.60 4.38 12.17
CA GLY A 259 -18.53 3.28 11.97
C GLY A 259 -18.71 2.92 10.49
N GLY A 260 -19.16 1.69 10.26
CA GLY A 260 -19.33 1.12 8.93
C GLY A 260 -18.02 0.88 8.17
N ASP A 261 -18.18 0.35 6.97
CA ASP A 261 -17.06 -0.04 6.12
C ASP A 261 -16.56 1.11 5.24
N LYS A 262 -15.34 0.95 4.72
CA LYS A 262 -14.71 1.82 3.73
C LYS A 262 -14.03 1.02 2.63
N ARG A 263 -13.89 1.68 1.48
CA ARG A 263 -13.08 1.22 0.36
C ARG A 263 -11.62 1.00 0.77
N CYS A 264 -11.02 -0.11 0.34
CA CYS A 264 -9.60 -0.38 0.54
C CYS A 264 -8.78 -0.10 -0.73
N TYR A 265 -7.46 -0.03 -0.57
CA TYR A 265 -6.53 0.22 -1.66
C TYR A 265 -6.60 -0.84 -2.76
N ALA A 266 -6.73 -2.11 -2.35
CA ALA A 266 -6.91 -3.25 -3.24
C ALA A 266 -8.14 -3.14 -4.17
N SER A 267 -9.18 -2.36 -3.81
CA SER A 267 -10.34 -2.17 -4.69
C SER A 267 -10.24 -0.94 -5.60
N ARG A 268 -9.14 -0.17 -5.53
CA ARG A 268 -8.99 1.08 -6.29
C ARG A 268 -8.79 0.84 -7.77
N ASN A 269 -7.82 0.00 -8.13
CA ASN A 269 -7.55 -0.36 -9.52
C ASN A 269 -6.91 -1.75 -9.61
N ARG A 270 -6.88 -2.30 -10.83
CA ARG A 270 -6.43 -3.66 -11.13
C ARG A 270 -4.97 -3.94 -10.77
N ALA A 271 -4.08 -2.96 -10.89
CA ALA A 271 -2.66 -3.14 -10.58
C ALA A 271 -2.43 -3.21 -9.07
N GLU A 272 -3.06 -2.30 -8.31
CA GLU A 272 -3.00 -2.31 -6.84
C GLU A 272 -3.66 -3.55 -6.26
N TYR A 273 -4.81 -3.95 -6.81
CA TYR A 273 -5.44 -5.22 -6.43
C TYR A 273 -4.45 -6.38 -6.46
N TRP A 274 -3.69 -6.51 -7.55
CA TRP A 274 -2.66 -7.54 -7.66
C TRP A 274 -1.54 -7.39 -6.63
N ALA A 275 -0.98 -6.18 -6.46
CA ALA A 275 0.11 -5.95 -5.51
C ALA A 275 -0.30 -6.23 -4.05
N GLU A 276 -1.54 -5.88 -3.69
CA GLU A 276 -2.10 -6.11 -2.36
C GLU A 276 -2.30 -7.61 -2.06
N ILE A 277 -2.89 -8.37 -3.00
CA ILE A 277 -3.03 -9.83 -2.83
C ILE A 277 -1.66 -10.54 -2.89
N TYR A 278 -0.70 -9.98 -3.64
CA TYR A 278 0.68 -10.44 -3.67
C TYR A 278 1.36 -10.29 -2.30
N GLN A 279 1.23 -9.12 -1.66
CA GLN A 279 1.70 -8.91 -0.28
C GLN A 279 1.02 -9.86 0.71
N CYS A 280 -0.30 -10.05 0.60
CA CYS A 280 -1.01 -11.01 1.44
C CYS A 280 -0.45 -12.42 1.26
N TRP A 281 -0.12 -12.83 0.03
CA TRP A 281 0.49 -14.14 -0.25
C TRP A 281 1.83 -14.36 0.47
N TYR A 282 2.56 -13.29 0.79
CA TYR A 282 3.83 -13.33 1.53
C TYR A 282 3.72 -12.91 3.01
N ASN A 283 2.51 -12.66 3.50
CA ASN A 283 2.21 -12.20 4.86
C ASN A 283 2.77 -10.81 5.20
N THR A 284 2.78 -9.88 4.24
CA THR A 284 3.38 -8.56 4.40
C THR A 284 2.41 -7.41 4.18
N ASN A 285 1.11 -7.65 4.07
CA ASN A 285 0.18 -6.54 3.90
C ASN A 285 -0.06 -5.84 5.23
N ARG A 286 -0.26 -4.53 5.20
CA ARG A 286 -0.66 -3.76 6.36
C ARG A 286 -2.13 -4.02 6.70
N THR A 287 -2.55 -3.68 7.91
CA THR A 287 -3.95 -3.81 8.32
C THR A 287 -4.50 -2.58 9.05
N MET A 288 -5.83 -2.46 9.00
CA MET A 288 -6.64 -1.61 9.87
C MET A 288 -6.17 -0.15 9.89
N ASP A 289 -5.97 0.42 8.71
CA ASP A 289 -5.66 1.83 8.49
C ASP A 289 -6.52 2.42 7.36
N HIS A 290 -6.16 3.61 6.87
CA HIS A 290 -6.93 4.30 5.83
C HIS A 290 -7.01 3.55 4.48
N ASP A 291 -6.08 2.64 4.19
CA ASP A 291 -5.98 1.95 2.92
C ASP A 291 -6.35 0.46 3.05
N HIS A 292 -6.11 -0.16 4.20
CA HIS A 292 -6.21 -1.60 4.34
C HIS A 292 -7.41 -2.06 5.18
N ASN A 293 -7.83 -3.31 4.99
CA ASN A 293 -8.78 -4.01 5.85
C ASN A 293 -8.02 -4.90 6.86
N HIS A 294 -8.62 -6.02 7.27
CA HIS A 294 -8.06 -6.95 8.25
C HIS A 294 -7.21 -8.08 7.63
N ILE A 295 -7.19 -8.18 6.29
CA ILE A 295 -6.53 -9.26 5.54
C ILE A 295 -5.07 -8.91 5.31
N HIS A 296 -4.18 -9.77 5.79
CA HIS A 296 -2.73 -9.58 5.62
C HIS A 296 -1.92 -10.86 5.46
N THR A 297 -2.53 -12.04 5.58
CA THR A 297 -1.84 -13.31 5.41
C THR A 297 -2.40 -14.11 4.24
N ARG A 298 -1.59 -15.05 3.74
CA ARG A 298 -2.00 -15.98 2.70
C ARG A 298 -3.22 -16.79 3.12
N GLU A 299 -3.24 -17.24 4.38
CA GLU A 299 -4.34 -18.05 4.91
C GLU A 299 -5.65 -17.26 4.93
N GLN A 300 -5.60 -16.00 5.37
CA GLN A 300 -6.74 -15.10 5.33
C GLN A 300 -7.19 -14.86 3.88
N LEU A 301 -6.26 -14.57 2.97
CA LEU A 301 -6.56 -14.35 1.56
C LEU A 301 -7.26 -15.56 0.91
N ILE A 302 -6.81 -16.79 1.17
CA ILE A 302 -7.44 -18.01 0.63
C ILE A 302 -8.91 -18.13 1.04
N LYS A 303 -9.25 -17.74 2.28
CA LYS A 303 -10.62 -17.79 2.80
C LYS A 303 -11.46 -16.60 2.32
N TYR A 304 -10.84 -15.43 2.26
CA TYR A 304 -11.49 -14.16 1.99
C TYR A 304 -11.75 -13.93 0.49
N ASP A 305 -10.71 -14.03 -0.33
CA ASP A 305 -10.74 -13.83 -1.78
C ASP A 305 -10.16 -15.07 -2.49
N PRO A 306 -10.93 -16.17 -2.58
CA PRO A 306 -10.45 -17.43 -3.16
C PRO A 306 -10.08 -17.30 -4.65
N MET A 307 -10.69 -16.37 -5.40
CA MET A 307 -10.37 -16.13 -6.80
C MET A 307 -9.00 -15.45 -6.94
N GLY A 308 -8.75 -14.41 -6.14
CA GLY A 308 -7.44 -13.76 -6.03
C GLY A 308 -6.36 -14.72 -5.54
N ALA A 309 -6.66 -15.51 -4.50
CA ALA A 309 -5.76 -16.53 -3.97
C ALA A 309 -5.38 -17.56 -5.03
N LYS A 310 -6.34 -18.00 -5.86
CA LYS A 310 -6.07 -18.94 -6.96
C LYS A 310 -5.18 -18.32 -8.04
N LEU A 311 -5.35 -17.04 -8.35
CA LEU A 311 -4.45 -16.32 -9.25
C LEU A 311 -3.03 -16.25 -8.67
N CYS A 312 -2.88 -15.92 -7.38
CA CYS A 312 -1.59 -15.94 -6.71
C CYS A 312 -0.94 -17.33 -6.75
N GLU A 313 -1.68 -18.40 -6.43
CA GLU A 313 -1.16 -19.77 -6.53
C GLU A 313 -0.73 -20.13 -7.96
N ASP A 314 -1.47 -19.68 -8.96
CA ASP A 314 -1.15 -20.00 -10.35
C ASP A 314 0.08 -19.25 -10.87
N VAL A 315 0.45 -18.13 -10.26
CA VAL A 315 1.65 -17.35 -10.59
C VAL A 315 2.84 -17.75 -9.71
N LEU A 316 2.60 -17.98 -8.42
CA LEU A 316 3.60 -18.08 -7.35
C LEU A 316 3.69 -19.49 -6.75
N GLY A 317 2.83 -20.43 -7.15
CA GLY A 317 2.70 -21.71 -6.47
C GLY A 317 2.34 -21.56 -4.98
N LYS A 318 2.66 -22.58 -4.18
CA LYS A 318 2.47 -22.61 -2.72
C LYS A 318 3.81 -22.74 -1.99
N PRO A 319 4.72 -21.77 -2.10
CA PRO A 319 6.03 -21.88 -1.49
C PRO A 319 5.89 -21.88 0.04
N ASN A 320 6.76 -22.60 0.73
CA ASN A 320 6.84 -22.55 2.19
C ASN A 320 7.40 -21.22 2.68
N TRP A 321 8.24 -20.58 1.87
CA TRP A 321 8.82 -19.28 2.22
C TRP A 321 7.74 -18.21 2.42
N ARG A 322 7.92 -17.42 3.47
CA ARG A 322 7.21 -16.17 3.75
C ARG A 322 8.25 -15.11 4.02
N PHE A 323 7.89 -13.87 3.75
CA PHE A 323 8.74 -12.77 4.17
C PHE A 323 8.86 -12.80 5.69
N VAL A 324 10.10 -12.68 6.17
CA VAL A 324 10.42 -12.46 7.57
C VAL A 324 11.24 -11.18 7.61
N SER A 325 10.75 -10.21 8.37
CA SER A 325 11.39 -8.91 8.55
C SER A 325 12.90 -9.07 8.81
N PRO A 326 13.77 -8.27 8.18
CA PRO A 326 15.21 -8.28 8.44
C PRO A 326 15.52 -8.01 9.92
N ARG A 327 14.64 -7.30 10.65
CA ARG A 327 14.77 -7.10 12.11
C ARG A 327 14.64 -8.40 12.90
N LEU A 328 13.81 -9.34 12.42
CA LEU A 328 13.62 -10.64 13.05
C LEU A 328 14.65 -11.68 12.59
N ARG A 329 15.33 -11.42 11.47
CA ARG A 329 16.46 -12.22 10.96
C ARG A 329 17.83 -11.68 11.36
N ALA A 330 17.89 -10.61 12.14
CA ALA A 330 19.14 -10.08 12.68
C ALA A 330 19.94 -11.20 13.38
N GLY A 331 21.25 -11.27 13.10
CA GLY A 331 22.09 -12.36 13.60
C GLY A 331 22.06 -13.65 12.77
N GLN A 332 21.32 -13.70 11.65
CA GLN A 332 21.19 -14.91 10.82
C GLN A 332 21.61 -14.68 9.37
N GLY A 333 22.16 -15.71 8.71
CA GLY A 333 22.50 -15.65 7.27
C GLY A 333 23.44 -14.50 6.92
N HIS A 334 23.11 -13.72 5.88
CA HIS A 334 23.86 -12.50 5.51
C HIS A 334 23.68 -11.36 6.52
N LEU A 335 22.70 -11.44 7.41
CA LEU A 335 22.46 -10.50 8.51
C LEU A 335 23.17 -10.91 9.81
N LYS A 336 24.12 -11.86 9.78
CA LYS A 336 24.83 -12.36 10.99
C LYS A 336 25.50 -11.28 11.85
N ASN A 337 25.93 -10.19 11.22
CA ASN A 337 26.60 -9.07 11.89
C ASN A 337 25.69 -7.83 11.98
N TYR A 338 24.39 -7.98 11.69
CA TYR A 338 23.44 -6.87 11.75
C TYR A 338 22.85 -6.77 13.15
N ASP A 339 22.99 -5.59 13.75
CA ASP A 339 22.29 -5.21 14.98
C ASP A 339 21.30 -4.06 14.67
N PRO A 340 19.98 -4.33 14.69
CA PRO A 340 18.96 -3.31 14.43
C PRO A 340 19.00 -2.13 15.41
N SER A 341 19.61 -2.26 16.59
CA SER A 341 19.72 -1.17 17.56
C SER A 341 20.73 -0.09 17.15
N ASN A 342 21.70 -0.47 16.31
CA ASN A 342 22.72 0.43 15.73
C ASN A 342 22.37 0.89 14.31
N ALA A 343 21.21 0.47 13.79
CA ALA A 343 20.76 0.87 12.46
C ALA A 343 20.50 2.40 12.40
N PRO A 344 20.65 3.03 11.23
CA PRO A 344 20.25 4.41 11.04
C PRO A 344 18.79 4.66 11.46
N LYS A 345 18.49 5.89 11.84
CA LYS A 345 17.13 6.34 12.12
C LYS A 345 16.77 7.44 11.14
N VAL A 346 15.57 7.35 10.57
CA VAL A 346 14.99 8.35 9.70
C VAL A 346 13.97 9.14 10.49
N GLU A 347 14.01 10.46 10.38
CA GLU A 347 13.01 11.31 11.01
C GLU A 347 12.43 12.28 10.00
N ASP A 348 11.10 12.27 9.87
CA ASP A 348 10.42 13.26 9.05
C ASP A 348 10.59 14.66 9.61
N LEU A 349 10.82 15.63 8.70
CA LEU A 349 10.82 17.05 9.02
C LEU A 349 9.48 17.48 9.63
N PRO A 350 9.45 18.53 10.49
CA PRO A 350 8.21 18.95 11.14
C PRO A 350 7.05 19.27 10.17
N HIS A 351 7.33 19.93 9.04
CA HIS A 351 6.32 20.26 8.03
C HIS A 351 5.79 19.01 7.28
N ILE A 352 6.64 18.00 7.08
CA ILE A 352 6.23 16.68 6.53
C ILE A 352 5.26 15.99 7.48
N LYS A 353 5.59 15.92 8.78
CA LYS A 353 4.69 15.35 9.81
C LYS A 353 3.36 16.07 9.85
N LYS A 354 3.36 17.40 9.72
CA LYS A 354 2.13 18.22 9.66
C LYS A 354 1.30 17.84 8.44
N ALA A 355 1.89 17.86 7.25
CA ALA A 355 1.19 17.57 6.01
C ALA A 355 0.66 16.13 5.93
N ALA A 356 1.37 15.15 6.49
CA ALA A 356 0.87 13.78 6.62
C ALA A 356 -0.41 13.73 7.47
N ASN A 357 -0.45 14.46 8.60
CA ASN A 357 -1.67 14.57 9.41
C ASN A 357 -2.79 15.32 8.67
N ASP A 358 -2.46 16.41 7.96
CA ASP A 358 -3.42 17.18 7.16
C ASP A 358 -4.03 16.32 6.04
N TYR A 359 -3.24 15.43 5.41
CA TYR A 359 -3.72 14.46 4.42
C TYR A 359 -4.76 13.51 5.03
N TYR A 360 -4.48 12.94 6.20
CA TYR A 360 -5.43 12.05 6.87
C TYR A 360 -6.71 12.79 7.27
N ASP A 361 -6.61 13.99 7.84
CA ASP A 361 -7.78 14.78 8.20
C ASP A 361 -8.65 15.08 6.96
N LYS A 362 -8.03 15.41 5.83
CA LYS A 362 -8.74 15.61 4.56
C LYS A 362 -9.41 14.34 4.06
N TYR A 363 -8.73 13.20 4.10
CA TYR A 363 -9.29 11.90 3.70
C TYR A 363 -10.51 11.53 4.55
N TRP A 364 -10.41 11.66 5.87
CA TRP A 364 -11.46 11.27 6.81
C TRP A 364 -12.60 12.28 6.93
N LYS A 365 -12.44 13.50 6.42
CA LYS A 365 -13.43 14.59 6.53
C LYS A 365 -14.85 14.15 6.19
N VAL A 366 -15.03 13.42 5.08
CA VAL A 366 -16.37 12.99 4.62
C VAL A 366 -17.03 11.97 5.55
N PHE A 367 -16.27 11.29 6.41
CA PHE A 367 -16.79 10.28 7.32
C PHE A 367 -17.40 10.88 8.60
N TRP A 368 -17.14 12.14 8.92
CA TRP A 368 -17.77 12.82 10.06
C TRP A 368 -19.29 12.87 9.95
N GLN A 369 -19.84 12.90 8.73
CA GLN A 369 -21.27 12.80 8.49
C GLN A 369 -21.89 11.57 9.18
N ARG A 370 -21.20 10.42 9.19
CA ARG A 370 -21.69 9.19 9.83
C ARG A 370 -21.88 9.36 11.34
N LEU A 371 -21.05 10.19 11.99
CA LEU A 371 -21.19 10.50 13.40
C LEU A 371 -22.34 11.47 13.67
N TYR A 372 -22.57 12.43 12.79
CA TYR A 372 -23.77 13.29 12.86
C TYR A 372 -25.05 12.48 12.75
N ASP A 373 -25.13 11.60 11.74
CA ASP A 373 -26.28 10.73 11.51
C ASP A 373 -26.51 9.83 12.73
N LYS A 374 -25.45 9.17 13.22
CA LYS A 374 -25.49 8.29 14.40
C LYS A 374 -26.01 8.99 15.67
N HIS A 375 -25.70 10.28 15.83
CA HIS A 375 -26.09 11.05 17.03
C HIS A 375 -27.34 11.92 16.80
N GLU A 376 -28.01 11.76 15.65
CA GLU A 376 -29.20 12.50 15.24
C GLU A 376 -28.98 14.02 15.33
N MET A 377 -27.85 14.48 14.80
CA MET A 377 -27.45 15.89 14.85
C MET A 377 -27.39 16.51 13.44
N PRO A 378 -27.79 17.78 13.28
CA PRO A 378 -27.62 18.48 12.02
C PRO A 378 -26.13 18.61 11.69
N SER A 379 -25.76 18.19 10.49
CA SER A 379 -24.40 18.25 9.99
C SER A 379 -24.13 19.58 9.28
N PRO A 380 -22.94 20.19 9.47
CA PRO A 380 -22.49 21.33 8.68
C PRO A 380 -22.01 20.92 7.28
N HIS A 381 -21.90 19.62 6.99
CA HIS A 381 -21.43 19.11 5.71
C HIS A 381 -22.57 18.93 4.72
N THR A 382 -22.30 19.24 3.46
CA THR A 382 -23.18 18.83 2.35
C THR A 382 -23.02 17.33 2.09
N ARG A 383 -24.12 16.58 2.01
CA ARG A 383 -24.12 15.16 1.61
C ARG A 383 -24.61 15.00 0.17
N SER A 384 -24.04 14.06 -0.58
CA SER A 384 -24.61 13.62 -1.86
C SER A 384 -25.87 12.79 -1.58
N LEU A 385 -26.96 13.09 -2.29
CA LEU A 385 -28.18 12.26 -2.25
C LEU A 385 -28.06 11.03 -3.16
N PHE A 386 -27.14 11.06 -4.13
CA PHE A 386 -26.83 9.90 -4.96
C PHE A 386 -25.76 9.04 -4.27
N ASN A 387 -26.01 7.74 -4.18
CA ASN A 387 -25.15 6.78 -3.48
C ASN A 387 -23.90 6.37 -4.30
N GLY A 388 -23.77 6.83 -5.54
CA GLY A 388 -22.64 6.52 -6.42
C GLY A 388 -22.70 5.13 -7.07
N LYS A 389 -23.76 4.36 -6.86
CA LYS A 389 -23.87 2.96 -7.32
C LYS A 389 -25.13 2.71 -8.15
N ASP A 390 -26.28 3.11 -7.63
CA ASP A 390 -27.59 2.80 -8.19
C ASP A 390 -28.64 3.82 -7.73
N LEU A 391 -29.88 3.66 -8.19
CA LEU A 391 -30.99 4.55 -7.84
C LEU A 391 -31.65 4.15 -6.51
N THR A 392 -30.99 3.38 -5.63
CA THR A 392 -31.56 3.08 -4.30
C THR A 392 -31.77 4.38 -3.53
N GLY A 393 -32.98 4.56 -2.99
CA GLY A 393 -33.41 5.82 -2.38
C GLY A 393 -34.07 6.80 -3.35
N TRP A 394 -34.16 6.45 -4.64
CA TRP A 394 -34.81 7.24 -5.67
C TRP A 394 -35.94 6.46 -6.34
N LYS A 395 -37.01 7.18 -6.70
CA LYS A 395 -38.14 6.69 -7.48
C LYS A 395 -38.12 7.37 -8.85
N VAL A 396 -38.24 6.56 -9.89
CA VAL A 396 -38.43 7.04 -11.26
C VAL A 396 -39.92 7.29 -11.46
N ASP A 397 -40.28 8.53 -11.81
CA ASP A 397 -41.64 8.97 -12.10
C ASP A 397 -41.70 9.43 -13.56
N VAL A 398 -42.04 8.51 -14.45
CA VAL A 398 -41.96 8.70 -15.91
C VAL A 398 -43.29 8.22 -16.50
N PRO A 399 -44.24 9.13 -16.78
CA PRO A 399 -45.58 8.77 -17.24
C PRO A 399 -45.60 7.85 -18.47
N HIS A 400 -44.61 7.99 -19.36
CA HIS A 400 -44.49 7.11 -20.53
C HIS A 400 -44.32 5.63 -20.17
N LEU A 401 -43.65 5.31 -19.06
CA LEU A 401 -43.41 3.94 -18.62
C LEU A 401 -44.64 3.30 -17.95
N ASP A 402 -45.65 4.09 -17.57
CA ASP A 402 -46.92 3.56 -17.05
C ASP A 402 -47.71 2.82 -18.15
N GLU A 403 -47.65 3.33 -19.38
CA GLU A 403 -48.27 2.72 -20.56
C GLU A 403 -47.31 1.78 -21.31
N HIS A 404 -46.00 1.94 -21.12
CA HIS A 404 -44.94 1.18 -21.81
C HIS A 404 -43.92 0.62 -20.80
N PRO A 405 -44.24 -0.45 -20.06
CA PRO A 405 -43.41 -0.96 -18.96
C PRO A 405 -42.00 -1.39 -19.38
N ASP A 406 -41.85 -1.84 -20.64
CA ASP A 406 -40.57 -2.27 -21.22
C ASP A 406 -39.83 -1.11 -21.94
N GLY A 407 -40.27 0.13 -21.75
CA GLY A 407 -39.67 1.32 -22.32
C GLY A 407 -38.26 1.62 -21.79
N LYS A 408 -37.51 2.44 -22.53
CA LYS A 408 -36.14 2.83 -22.16
C LYS A 408 -36.14 3.61 -20.85
N ALA A 409 -35.30 3.20 -19.88
CA ALA A 409 -35.10 3.94 -18.64
C ALA A 409 -34.42 5.31 -18.90
N PRO A 410 -35.02 6.45 -18.51
CA PRO A 410 -34.44 7.77 -18.78
C PRO A 410 -33.42 8.22 -17.74
N PHE A 411 -33.33 7.56 -16.59
CA PHE A 411 -32.32 7.79 -15.56
C PHE A 411 -31.55 6.51 -15.30
N VAL A 412 -30.22 6.58 -15.32
CA VAL A 412 -29.34 5.42 -15.09
C VAL A 412 -28.18 5.81 -14.19
N ALA A 413 -27.69 4.85 -13.40
CA ALA A 413 -26.41 4.97 -12.73
C ALA A 413 -25.32 4.41 -13.65
N ARG A 414 -24.31 5.21 -14.00
CA ARG A 414 -23.19 4.79 -14.84
C ARG A 414 -21.91 5.49 -14.40
N ASP A 415 -20.82 4.73 -14.30
CA ASP A 415 -19.49 5.24 -13.96
C ASP A 415 -19.45 6.05 -12.65
N GLY A 416 -20.25 5.65 -11.66
CA GLY A 416 -20.35 6.35 -10.38
C GLY A 416 -21.16 7.65 -10.42
N MET A 417 -21.83 7.93 -11.55
CA MET A 417 -22.63 9.12 -11.77
C MET A 417 -24.10 8.78 -11.99
N LEU A 418 -24.98 9.68 -11.56
CA LEU A 418 -26.37 9.70 -12.01
C LEU A 418 -26.43 10.36 -13.39
N VAL A 419 -26.94 9.64 -14.39
CA VAL A 419 -27.02 10.11 -15.77
C VAL A 419 -28.48 10.19 -16.21
N SER A 420 -28.91 11.36 -16.66
CA SER A 420 -30.17 11.53 -17.40
C SER A 420 -29.93 11.32 -18.89
N LEU A 421 -30.71 10.43 -19.50
CA LEU A 421 -30.70 10.17 -20.95
C LEU A 421 -31.67 11.09 -21.71
N GLY A 422 -32.44 11.92 -20.99
CA GLY A 422 -33.29 12.97 -21.55
C GLY A 422 -34.60 12.51 -22.22
N SER A 423 -34.75 11.23 -22.55
CA SER A 423 -35.98 10.69 -23.15
C SER A 423 -36.20 9.22 -22.77
N PRO A 424 -37.43 8.80 -22.42
CA PRO A 424 -38.65 9.62 -22.27
C PRO A 424 -38.55 10.63 -21.11
N GLY A 425 -39.30 11.74 -21.19
CA GLY A 425 -39.29 12.79 -20.16
C GLY A 425 -39.96 12.33 -18.85
N GLY A 426 -39.46 12.82 -17.72
CA GLY A 426 -40.03 12.53 -16.39
C GLY A 426 -39.17 13.08 -15.25
N HIS A 427 -39.47 12.63 -14.03
CA HIS A 427 -38.80 13.05 -12.81
C HIS A 427 -38.06 11.88 -12.14
N LEU A 428 -36.98 12.22 -11.46
CA LEU A 428 -36.34 11.32 -10.50
C LEU A 428 -36.51 11.94 -9.11
N VAL A 429 -37.23 11.24 -8.24
CA VAL A 429 -37.69 11.74 -6.95
C VAL A 429 -36.97 11.00 -5.83
N HIS A 430 -36.35 11.70 -4.89
CA HIS A 430 -35.74 11.05 -3.72
C HIS A 430 -36.82 10.64 -2.71
N ASN A 431 -36.67 9.47 -2.09
CA ASN A 431 -37.64 8.93 -1.12
C ASN A 431 -37.71 9.76 0.17
N GLU A 432 -36.61 10.42 0.54
CA GLU A 432 -36.57 11.36 1.67
C GLU A 432 -36.81 12.81 1.20
N VAL A 433 -37.46 13.59 2.06
CA VAL A 433 -37.57 15.06 1.90
C VAL A 433 -36.24 15.71 2.24
N ASN A 434 -35.64 16.39 1.27
CA ASN A 434 -34.37 17.10 1.43
C ASN A 434 -34.56 18.61 1.19
N GLN A 435 -33.75 19.43 1.87
CA GLN A 435 -33.78 20.88 1.78
C GLN A 435 -32.35 21.42 1.60
N ASN A 436 -32.20 22.65 1.10
CA ASN A 436 -30.90 23.32 0.89
C ASN A 436 -29.93 22.54 -0.03
N TYR A 437 -30.47 21.93 -1.08
CA TYR A 437 -29.68 21.19 -2.08
C TYR A 437 -29.17 22.11 -3.20
N ARG A 438 -28.09 21.67 -3.86
CA ARG A 438 -27.58 22.23 -5.11
C ARG A 438 -27.52 21.11 -6.15
N LEU A 439 -27.82 21.42 -7.41
CA LEU A 439 -27.76 20.48 -8.54
C LEU A 439 -26.39 20.53 -9.20
#